data_AF-A0AAJ1UM22-F1
#
_entry.id   AF-A0AAJ1UM22-F1
#
_cell.length_a   1.000
_cell.length_b   1.000
_cell.length_c   1.000
_cell.angle_alpha   90.00
_cell.angle_beta   90.00
_cell.angle_gamma   90.00
#
_symmetry.space_group_name_H-M   'P 1'
#
loop_
_entity.id
_entity.type
_entity.pdbx_description
1 polymer ?
#
loop_
_entity_poly.entity_id
_entity_poly.type
_entity_poly.pdbx_seq_one_letter_code
_entity_poly.pdbx_strand_id
1 'polypeptide(L)'
;MRRHSVAVILAAALPLCGFGSCSKAEKPDLPKVVYVPVERTVAVPAALTARCPAKRASSRTVEAVVDAYNANLLTLEDCDSRMGEIRQLANSASEAGP
;
A
#
# COMPACT_ATOMS: atom_id res chain seq x y z
N MET A 1 -73.21 -13.79 18.31
CA MET A 1 -72.11 -14.75 18.11
C MET A 1 -71.11 -14.29 17.02
N ARG A 2 -70.53 -13.08 17.10
CA ARG A 2 -69.53 -12.58 16.12
C ARG A 2 -68.20 -12.13 16.75
N ARG A 3 -68.13 -12.04 18.09
CA ARG A 3 -66.95 -11.58 18.82
C ARG A 3 -65.99 -12.72 19.20
N HIS A 4 -66.45 -13.97 19.16
CA HIS A 4 -65.62 -15.14 19.48
C HIS A 4 -64.74 -15.58 18.31
N SER A 5 -65.12 -15.24 17.07
CA SER A 5 -64.35 -15.58 15.87
C SER A 5 -63.06 -14.77 15.74
N VAL A 6 -63.06 -13.52 16.22
CA VAL A 6 -61.88 -12.63 16.16
C VAL A 6 -60.82 -13.01 17.21
N ALA A 7 -61.27 -13.43 18.39
CA ALA A 7 -60.38 -13.84 19.49
C ALA A 7 -59.60 -15.14 19.16
N VAL A 8 -60.20 -16.07 18.42
CA VAL A 8 -59.56 -17.33 18.01
C VAL A 8 -58.48 -17.09 16.95
N ILE A 9 -58.68 -16.11 16.05
CA ILE A 9 -57.69 -15.77 15.02
C ILE A 9 -56.47 -15.06 15.64
N LEU A 10 -56.67 -14.20 16.64
CA LEU A 10 -55.58 -13.53 17.37
C LEU A 10 -54.76 -14.50 18.23
N ALA A 11 -55.40 -15.50 18.86
CA ALA A 11 -54.72 -16.54 19.63
C ALA A 11 -53.89 -17.50 18.77
N ALA A 12 -54.29 -17.73 17.51
CA ALA A 12 -53.56 -18.54 16.55
C ALA A 12 -52.37 -17.82 15.88
N ALA A 13 -52.31 -16.48 15.96
CA ALA A 13 -51.22 -15.67 15.42
C ALA A 13 -50.08 -15.43 16.44
N LEU A 14 -50.35 -15.61 17.74
CA LEU A 14 -49.38 -15.42 18.82
C LEU A 14 -48.24 -16.46 18.92
N PRO A 15 -48.34 -17.74 18.47
CA PRO A 15 -47.22 -18.67 18.56
C PRO A 15 -46.18 -18.46 17.45
N LEU A 16 -46.45 -17.60 16.45
CA LEU A 16 -45.51 -17.25 15.38
C LEU A 16 -44.57 -16.09 15.76
N CYS A 17 -44.80 -15.44 16.90
CA CYS A 17 -43.95 -14.35 17.41
C CYS A 17 -43.06 -14.78 18.59
N GLY A 18 -42.89 -16.08 18.81
CA GLY A 18 -42.05 -16.61 19.88
C GLY A 18 -41.18 -17.77 19.41
N PHE A 19 -39.86 -17.53 19.44
CA PHE A 19 -38.71 -18.45 19.41
C PHE A 19 -37.79 -18.38 18.18
N GLY A 20 -36.58 -17.84 18.43
CA GLY A 20 -35.40 -17.90 17.56
C GLY A 20 -35.16 -16.58 16.83
N SER A 21 -34.19 -15.74 17.17
CA SER A 21 -32.95 -15.96 17.87
C SER A 21 -32.55 -14.68 18.58
N CYS A 22 -32.01 -14.84 19.77
CA CYS A 22 -31.06 -13.92 20.35
C CYS A 22 -30.12 -13.44 19.23
N SER A 23 -30.22 -12.17 18.84
CA SER A 23 -29.24 -11.50 17.99
C SER A 23 -27.97 -11.37 18.83
N LYS A 24 -27.28 -12.50 19.02
CA LYS A 24 -25.91 -12.53 19.45
C LYS A 24 -25.19 -11.70 18.40
N ALA A 25 -24.83 -10.47 18.77
CA ALA A 25 -24.01 -9.60 17.96
C ALA A 25 -22.62 -10.23 17.91
N GLU A 26 -22.51 -11.33 17.16
CA GLU A 26 -21.24 -11.90 16.78
C GLU A 26 -20.65 -10.91 15.80
N LYS A 27 -19.83 -10.00 16.33
CA LYS A 27 -19.08 -9.04 15.54
C LYS A 27 -18.37 -9.85 14.46
N PRO A 28 -18.59 -9.58 13.17
CA PRO A 28 -17.92 -10.32 12.11
C PRO A 28 -16.42 -10.30 12.38
N ASP A 29 -15.79 -11.48 12.41
CA ASP A 29 -14.35 -11.56 12.69
C ASP A 29 -13.64 -10.90 11.50
N LEU A 30 -13.18 -9.66 11.73
CA LEU A 30 -12.55 -8.86 10.68
C LEU A 30 -11.25 -9.57 10.30
N PRO A 31 -11.01 -9.83 9.01
CA PRO A 31 -9.80 -10.51 8.59
C PRO A 31 -8.58 -9.70 9.05
N LYS A 32 -7.71 -10.34 9.81
CA LYS A 32 -6.47 -9.71 10.33
C LYS A 32 -5.51 -9.29 9.22
N VAL A 33 -5.67 -9.86 8.02
CA VAL A 33 -4.84 -9.59 6.85
C VAL A 33 -5.74 -9.48 5.61
N VAL A 34 -5.61 -8.37 4.90
CA VAL A 34 -6.27 -8.13 3.61
C VAL A 34 -5.17 -8.02 2.56
N TYR A 35 -5.22 -8.87 1.54
CA TYR A 35 -4.30 -8.78 0.40
C TYR A 35 -4.95 -7.89 -0.66
N VAL A 36 -4.27 -6.80 -1.02
CA VAL A 36 -4.73 -5.85 -2.05
C VAL A 36 -3.99 -6.17 -3.36
N PRO A 37 -4.70 -6.40 -4.47
CA PRO A 37 -4.07 -6.59 -5.77
C PRO A 37 -3.40 -5.28 -6.24
N VAL A 38 -2.15 -5.38 -6.66
CA VAL A 38 -1.42 -4.25 -7.26
C VAL A 38 -1.76 -4.19 -8.74
N GLU A 39 -2.53 -3.18 -9.13
CA GLU A 39 -3.08 -3.04 -10.49
C GLU A 39 -2.00 -2.82 -11.57
N ARG A 40 -0.92 -2.10 -11.26
CA ARG A 40 0.18 -1.83 -12.21
C ARG A 40 1.53 -1.74 -11.53
N THR A 41 2.48 -2.55 -12.00
CA THR A 41 3.90 -2.40 -11.68
C THR A 41 4.56 -1.48 -12.70
N VAL A 42 4.92 -0.26 -12.30
CA VAL A 42 5.69 0.66 -13.15
C VAL A 42 7.16 0.25 -13.08
N ALA A 43 7.73 -0.13 -14.22
CA ALA A 43 9.16 -0.42 -14.30
C ALA A 43 9.96 0.86 -14.11
N VAL A 44 10.95 0.84 -13.22
CA VAL A 44 11.86 1.96 -13.03
C VAL A 44 12.68 2.15 -14.32
N PRO A 45 12.76 3.38 -14.87
CA PRO A 45 13.57 3.67 -16.04
C PRO A 45 15.01 3.17 -15.89
N ALA A 46 15.56 2.50 -16.90
CA ALA A 46 16.89 1.89 -16.84
C ALA A 46 18.01 2.92 -16.58
N ALA A 47 17.83 4.16 -17.05
CA ALA A 47 18.73 5.27 -16.78
C ALA A 47 18.82 5.56 -15.28
N LEU A 48 17.74 5.42 -14.52
CA LEU A 48 17.71 5.63 -13.08
C LEU A 48 18.37 4.49 -12.29
N THR A 49 18.44 3.29 -12.83
CA THR A 49 19.08 2.12 -12.19
C THR A 49 20.52 1.85 -12.65
N ALA A 50 21.04 2.61 -13.61
CA ALA A 50 22.40 2.44 -14.12
C ALA A 50 23.48 2.63 -13.03
N ARG A 51 24.58 1.88 -13.10
CA ARG A 51 25.65 2.03 -12.11
C ARG A 51 26.38 3.36 -12.30
N CYS A 52 26.58 4.13 -11.22
CA CYS A 52 27.35 5.37 -11.27
C CYS A 52 28.82 5.06 -11.57
N PRO A 53 29.45 5.73 -12.57
CA PRO A 53 30.82 5.46 -12.96
C PRO A 53 31.79 5.98 -11.88
N ALA A 54 32.52 5.08 -11.23
CA ALA A 54 33.49 5.48 -10.20
C ALA A 54 34.88 5.68 -10.81
N LYS A 55 35.40 6.91 -10.75
CA LYS A 55 36.80 7.19 -11.08
C LYS A 55 37.68 6.80 -9.88
N ARG A 56 38.62 5.87 -10.09
CA ARG A 56 39.58 5.43 -9.07
C ARG A 56 40.88 6.22 -9.20
N ALA A 57 41.56 6.43 -8.06
CA ALA A 57 42.90 7.01 -8.05
C ALA A 57 43.86 6.11 -8.83
N SER A 58 44.69 6.71 -9.69
CA SER A 58 45.69 6.01 -10.48
C SER A 58 46.88 5.51 -9.65
N SER A 59 47.13 6.15 -8.50
CA SER A 59 48.19 5.80 -7.56
C SER A 59 47.72 5.97 -6.11
N ARG A 60 48.52 5.47 -5.15
CA ARG A 60 48.26 5.57 -3.71
C ARG A 60 48.87 6.83 -3.09
N THR A 61 48.87 7.95 -3.81
CA THR A 61 49.31 9.25 -3.26
C THR A 61 48.10 10.08 -2.87
N VAL A 62 48.29 11.03 -1.95
CA VAL A 62 47.20 11.90 -1.47
C VAL A 62 46.63 12.72 -2.62
N GLU A 63 47.48 13.24 -3.50
CA GLU A 63 47.13 14.05 -4.66
C GLU A 63 46.25 13.25 -5.64
N ALA A 64 46.65 12.01 -5.94
CA ALA A 64 45.88 11.16 -6.86
C ALA A 64 44.51 10.75 -6.28
N VAL A 65 44.39 10.65 -4.95
CA VAL A 65 43.11 10.39 -4.28
C VAL A 65 42.22 11.62 -4.32
N VAL A 66 42.76 12.80 -4.03
CA VAL A 66 42.02 14.07 -4.07
C VAL A 66 41.56 14.39 -5.49
N ASP A 67 42.42 14.21 -6.49
CA ASP A 67 42.06 14.42 -7.90
C ASP A 67 40.97 13.45 -8.37
N ALA A 68 41.07 12.17 -7.99
CA ALA A 68 40.04 11.20 -8.28
C ALA A 68 38.71 11.52 -7.58
N TYR A 69 38.77 11.99 -6.32
CA TYR A 69 37.60 12.41 -5.57
C TYR A 69 36.92 13.64 -6.20
N ASN A 70 37.68 14.69 -6.51
CA ASN A 70 37.17 15.90 -7.14
C ASN A 70 36.56 15.61 -8.52
N ALA A 71 37.18 14.71 -9.28
CA ALA A 71 36.63 14.27 -10.57
C ALA A 71 35.32 13.46 -10.44
N ASN A 72 34.97 12.95 -9.26
CA ASN A 72 33.72 12.23 -9.00
C ASN A 72 32.59 13.14 -8.51
N LEU A 73 32.81 14.44 -8.24
CA LEU A 73 31.73 15.32 -7.76
C LEU A 73 30.54 15.34 -8.71
N LEU A 74 30.79 15.54 -10.01
CA LEU A 74 29.75 15.48 -11.05
C LEU A 74 29.03 14.13 -11.10
N THR A 75 29.75 13.03 -10.83
CA THR A 75 29.14 11.69 -10.80
C THR A 75 28.29 11.49 -9.55
N LEU A 76 28.64 12.14 -8.43
CA LEU A 76 27.86 12.12 -7.20
C LEU A 76 26.55 12.88 -7.40
N GLU A 77 26.64 14.08 -8.01
CA GLU A 77 25.48 14.92 -8.35
C GLU A 77 24.50 14.19 -9.28
N ASP A 78 24.98 13.51 -10.32
CA ASP A 78 24.14 12.68 -11.20
C ASP A 78 23.44 11.57 -10.42
N CYS A 79 24.19 10.87 -9.56
CA CYS A 79 23.66 9.78 -8.74
C CYS A 79 22.57 10.30 -7.78
N ASP A 80 22.80 11.43 -7.12
CA ASP A 80 21.85 12.05 -6.19
C ASP A 80 20.61 12.59 -6.92
N SER A 81 20.79 13.19 -8.10
CA SER A 81 19.70 13.65 -8.96
C SER A 81 18.76 12.49 -9.33
N ARG A 82 19.33 11.38 -9.80
CA ARG A 82 18.58 10.17 -10.18
C ARG A 82 17.87 9.54 -8.98
N MET A 83 18.48 9.54 -7.80
CA MET A 83 17.82 9.09 -6.56
C MET A 83 16.65 10.01 -6.18
N GLY A 84 16.77 11.32 -6.45
CA GLY A 84 15.67 12.28 -6.33
C GLY A 84 14.51 11.94 -7.27
N GLU A 85 14.80 11.66 -8.54
CA GLU A 85 13.79 11.28 -9.55
C GLU A 85 13.07 9.96 -9.17
N ILE A 86 13.80 8.95 -8.67
CA ILE A 86 13.19 7.71 -8.17
C ILE A 86 12.23 7.98 -7.01
N ARG A 87 12.60 8.86 -6.07
CA ARG A 87 11.72 9.23 -4.94
C ARG A 87 10.47 9.97 -5.42
N GLN A 88 10.60 10.85 -6.41
CA GLN A 88 9.46 11.54 -7.01
C GLN A 88 8.52 10.57 -7.73
N LEU A 89 9.06 9.61 -8.48
CA LEU A 89 8.27 8.54 -9.08
C LEU A 89 7.53 7.74 -8.02
N ALA A 90 8.19 7.38 -6.91
CA ALA A 90 7.55 6.67 -5.80
C ALA A 90 6.42 7.50 -5.15
N ASN A 91 6.63 8.79 -4.94
CA ASN A 91 5.60 9.69 -4.39
C ASN A 91 4.42 9.87 -5.37
N SER A 92 4.70 10.07 -6.66
CA SER A 92 3.66 10.18 -7.69
C SER A 92 2.85 8.89 -7.84
N ALA A 93 3.48 7.72 -7.67
CA ALA A 93 2.80 6.43 -7.64
C ALA A 93 1.91 6.29 -6.38
N SER A 94 2.28 6.93 -5.27
CA SER A 94 1.45 6.96 -4.05
C SER A 94 0.29 7.97 -4.10
N GLU A 95 0.44 9.09 -4.82
CA GLU A 95 -0.62 10.10 -5.02
C GLU A 95 -1.60 9.77 -6.15
N ALA A 96 -1.20 8.94 -7.12
CA ALA A 96 -2.05 8.48 -8.22
C ALA A 96 -2.95 7.27 -7.86
N GLY A 97 -2.91 6.80 -6.61
CA GLY A 97 -3.84 5.81 -6.08
C GLY A 97 -5.05 6.49 -5.40
N PRO A 98 -6.27 5.95 -5.53
CA PRO A 98 -7.44 6.39 -4.76
C PRO A 98 -7.31 6.12 -3.25
#